data_AF-A0A5R9AFH7-F1
#
_entry.id   AF-A0A5R9AFH7-F1
#
_cell.length_a   1.000
_cell.length_b   1.000
_cell.length_c   1.000
_cell.angle_alpha   90.00
_cell.angle_beta   90.00
_cell.angle_gamma   90.00
#
_symmetry.space_group_name_H-M   'P 1'
#
loop_
_entity.id
_entity.type
_entity.pdbx_description
1 polymer ?
#
loop_
_entity_poly.entity_id
_entity_poly.type
_entity_poly.pdbx_seq_one_letter_code
_entity_poly.pdbx_strand_id
1 'polypeptide(L)'
;MIDSLLLSLPPAYGGAPTWTPPDAKMSVFLPFVTSSAPDPADLQLIDSFEPVMLSLLPAPGEAVHAEALLALCMGDGLLEVLEWSSEGTGADPAASMWLAALRWHHVITGRFPPGAPQPPPRPTSHALRRIVDAAAVELVPGSAGTSLAGLASGDMGSPRAPAQPEAEDDAALLRIVPISALPYVETPMKQDWAAQAICLTHGHPRLVRDAQQRAGQPPGAPAPGPKHELLQLVVEDLGRRWRETTLPRR
;
A
#
# COMPACT_ATOMS: atom_id res chain seq x y z
N MET A 1 -58.48 17.36 10.76
CA MET A 1 -58.12 18.52 9.90
C MET A 1 -56.86 19.10 10.51
N ILE A 2 -55.68 18.57 10.20
CA ILE A 2 -54.89 18.76 8.96
C ILE A 2 -54.70 20.27 8.72
N ASP A 3 -53.50 20.79 9.01
CA ASP A 3 -52.66 21.31 7.93
C ASP A 3 -51.18 21.39 8.32
N SER A 4 -50.37 20.95 7.35
CA SER A 4 -48.93 20.83 7.35
C SER A 4 -48.25 22.18 7.16
N LEU A 5 -47.13 22.43 7.85
CA LEU A 5 -46.10 23.34 7.36
C LEU A 5 -44.71 22.81 7.73
N LEU A 6 -44.06 22.36 6.67
CA LEU A 6 -42.69 21.91 6.53
C LEU A 6 -41.68 22.77 7.30
N LEU A 7 -40.98 22.15 8.25
CA LEU A 7 -39.68 22.63 8.72
C LEU A 7 -38.68 22.45 7.58
N SER A 8 -38.29 23.58 6.98
CA SER A 8 -37.21 23.67 6.01
C SER A 8 -35.88 23.32 6.69
N LEU A 9 -35.28 22.20 6.30
CA LEU A 9 -33.90 21.87 6.65
C LEU A 9 -32.97 22.83 5.87
N PRO A 10 -31.93 23.41 6.49
CA PRO A 10 -30.96 24.21 5.77
C PRO A 10 -30.21 23.34 4.74
N PRO A 11 -29.77 23.92 3.61
CA PRO A 11 -29.05 23.18 2.58
C PRO A 11 -27.72 22.67 3.11
N ALA A 12 -27.37 21.45 2.71
CA ALA A 12 -26.07 20.84 2.94
C ALA A 12 -24.96 21.73 2.35
N TYR A 13 -24.30 22.50 3.21
CA TYR A 13 -22.91 22.92 2.98
C TYR A 13 -22.08 21.61 2.90
N GLY A 14 -21.28 21.33 1.89
CA GLY A 14 -20.67 22.17 0.87
C GLY A 14 -19.23 21.69 0.77
N GLY A 15 -18.93 20.90 -0.27
CA GLY A 15 -17.58 20.50 -0.69
C GLY A 15 -16.82 19.61 0.29
N ALA A 16 -16.68 18.31 -0.04
CA ALA A 16 -15.54 17.56 0.48
C ALA A 16 -14.25 18.31 0.08
N PRO A 17 -13.27 18.48 0.98
CA PRO A 17 -12.02 19.13 0.61
C PRO A 17 -11.39 18.35 -0.55
N THR A 18 -11.26 18.99 -1.72
CA THR A 18 -10.46 18.47 -2.82
C THR A 18 -9.01 18.49 -2.36
N TRP A 19 -8.54 17.32 -1.93
CA TRP A 19 -7.14 17.11 -1.61
C TRP A 19 -6.30 17.51 -2.83
N THR A 20 -5.42 18.49 -2.62
CA THR A 20 -4.39 18.91 -3.58
C THR A 20 -3.06 18.40 -3.03
N PRO A 21 -2.33 17.55 -3.76
CA PRO A 21 -1.06 17.02 -3.28
C PRO A 21 -0.06 18.17 -3.02
N PRO A 22 0.71 18.13 -1.92
CA PRO A 22 1.78 19.09 -1.69
C PRO A 22 2.87 18.95 -2.77
N ASP A 23 3.34 20.09 -3.32
CA ASP A 23 4.41 20.26 -4.31
C ASP A 23 4.98 18.97 -4.93
N ALA A 24 4.20 18.40 -5.85
CA ALA A 24 4.51 17.18 -6.61
C ALA A 24 5.71 17.40 -7.53
N LYS A 25 6.92 17.12 -7.03
CA LYS A 25 8.12 17.07 -7.88
C LYS A 25 8.37 15.69 -8.50
N MET A 26 7.58 14.65 -8.18
CA MET A 26 7.79 13.29 -8.70
C MET A 26 6.48 12.60 -9.12
N SER A 27 5.70 13.23 -9.98
CA SER A 27 4.71 12.49 -10.77
C SER A 27 5.46 11.58 -11.74
N VAL A 28 5.30 10.27 -11.62
CA VAL A 28 5.95 9.30 -12.52
C VAL A 28 4.97 8.91 -13.60
N PHE A 29 5.43 9.01 -14.85
CA PHE A 29 4.73 8.47 -16.01
C PHE A 29 5.45 7.19 -16.40
N LEU A 30 4.81 6.04 -16.17
CA LEU A 30 5.36 4.76 -16.56
C LEU A 30 5.01 4.49 -18.03
N PRO A 31 5.98 4.03 -18.86
CA PRO A 31 5.78 3.86 -20.29
C PRO A 31 4.98 2.58 -20.60
N PHE A 32 3.70 2.56 -20.23
CA PHE A 32 2.76 1.50 -20.62
C PHE A 32 2.37 1.56 -22.10
N VAL A 33 2.77 2.62 -22.80
CA VAL A 33 2.26 3.01 -24.13
C VAL A 33 3.36 2.92 -25.19
N THR A 34 4.07 1.80 -25.26
CA THR A 34 4.90 1.52 -26.45
C THR A 34 4.39 0.25 -27.14
N SER A 35 4.28 0.30 -28.46
CA SER A 35 3.84 -0.82 -29.33
C SER A 35 4.88 -1.97 -29.38
N SER A 36 5.85 -1.96 -28.47
CA SER A 36 6.94 -2.92 -28.39
C SER A 36 6.62 -3.98 -27.36
N ALA A 37 7.07 -5.21 -27.60
CA ALA A 37 6.97 -6.28 -26.62
C ALA A 37 7.70 -5.88 -25.31
N PRO A 38 7.16 -6.20 -24.13
CA PRO A 38 7.80 -5.87 -22.86
C PRO A 38 9.14 -6.60 -22.70
N ASP A 39 10.06 -5.99 -21.95
CA ASP A 39 11.35 -6.58 -21.61
C ASP A 39 11.13 -7.91 -20.85
N PRO A 40 11.85 -9.01 -21.17
CA PRO A 40 11.81 -10.23 -20.40
C PRO A 40 12.00 -10.06 -18.88
N ALA A 41 12.80 -9.08 -18.45
CA ALA A 41 12.98 -8.76 -17.03
C ALA A 41 11.71 -8.18 -16.40
N ASP A 42 10.97 -7.32 -17.12
CA ASP A 42 9.69 -6.79 -16.65
C ASP A 42 8.63 -7.88 -16.58
N LEU A 43 8.58 -8.77 -17.58
CA LEU A 43 7.69 -9.95 -17.54
C LEU A 43 7.98 -10.83 -16.32
N GLN A 44 9.25 -11.06 -16.01
CA GLN A 44 9.64 -11.81 -14.81
C GLN A 44 9.18 -11.12 -13.52
N LEU A 45 9.30 -9.79 -13.43
CA LEU A 45 8.84 -9.02 -12.27
C LEU A 45 7.31 -9.10 -12.13
N ILE A 46 6.56 -8.94 -13.22
CA ILE A 46 5.10 -9.09 -13.26
C ILE A 46 4.70 -10.48 -12.76
N ASP A 47 5.35 -11.53 -13.25
CA ASP A 47 5.07 -12.91 -12.87
C ASP A 47 5.49 -13.22 -11.43
N SER A 48 6.49 -12.52 -10.89
CA SER A 48 6.99 -12.72 -9.53
C SER A 48 6.10 -12.13 -8.44
N PHE A 49 5.27 -11.13 -8.77
CA PHE A 49 4.55 -10.34 -7.77
C PHE A 49 3.70 -11.20 -6.84
N GLU A 50 2.84 -12.07 -7.37
CA GLU A 50 1.95 -12.90 -6.55
C GLU A 50 2.73 -13.87 -5.64
N PRO A 51 3.66 -14.72 -6.13
CA PRO A 51 4.47 -15.59 -5.27
C PRO A 51 5.19 -14.84 -4.15
N VAL A 52 5.69 -13.64 -4.46
CA VAL A 52 6.44 -12.81 -3.54
C VAL A 52 5.54 -12.19 -2.47
N MET A 53 4.32 -11.78 -2.83
CA MET A 53 3.33 -11.32 -1.86
C MET A 53 2.80 -12.47 -0.99
N LEU A 54 2.68 -13.69 -1.54
CA LEU A 54 2.35 -14.89 -0.74
C LEU A 54 3.43 -15.20 0.30
N SER A 55 4.69 -14.81 0.05
CA SER A 55 5.80 -15.02 1.00
C SER A 55 5.61 -14.26 2.32
N LEU A 56 4.84 -13.17 2.31
CA LEU A 56 4.52 -12.36 3.48
C LEU A 56 3.52 -13.06 4.42
N LEU A 57 2.78 -14.04 3.90
CA LEU A 57 1.72 -14.70 4.65
C LEU A 57 2.30 -15.80 5.54
N PRO A 58 1.79 -15.93 6.77
CA PRO A 58 2.16 -17.05 7.64
C PRO A 58 1.50 -18.35 7.16
N ALA A 59 1.89 -19.48 7.76
CA ALA A 59 1.24 -20.75 7.51
C ALA A 59 -0.20 -20.77 8.09
N PRO A 60 -1.05 -21.74 7.70
CA PRO A 60 -2.37 -21.90 8.30
C PRO A 60 -2.30 -22.05 9.83
N GLY A 61 -3.12 -21.30 10.55
CA GLY A 61 -3.19 -21.33 12.02
C GLY A 61 -2.09 -20.55 12.75
N GLU A 62 -1.16 -19.92 12.03
CA GLU A 62 -0.16 -19.03 12.62
C GLU A 62 -0.68 -17.59 12.70
N ALA A 63 -0.30 -16.88 13.76
CA ALA A 63 -0.64 -15.48 13.93
C ALA A 63 0.03 -14.62 12.84
N VAL A 64 -0.73 -13.65 12.34
CA VAL A 64 -0.34 -12.75 11.25
C VAL A 64 0.33 -11.51 11.85
N HIS A 65 1.52 -11.18 11.37
CA HIS A 65 2.15 -9.90 11.72
C HIS A 65 1.43 -8.75 11.00
N ALA A 66 1.02 -7.70 11.72
CA ALA A 66 0.21 -6.63 11.13
C ALA A 66 0.91 -5.89 9.97
N GLU A 67 2.24 -5.83 9.98
CA GLU A 67 3.07 -5.33 8.87
C GLU A 67 2.90 -6.09 7.55
N ALA A 68 2.57 -7.39 7.59
CA ALA A 68 2.26 -8.14 6.38
C ALA A 68 1.00 -7.57 5.71
N LEU A 69 -0.03 -7.27 6.51
CA LEU A 69 -1.26 -6.64 6.00
C LEU A 69 -0.99 -5.23 5.46
N LEU A 70 -0.10 -4.48 6.10
CA LEU A 70 0.30 -3.15 5.63
C LEU A 70 1.01 -3.25 4.27
N ALA A 71 1.92 -4.22 4.11
CA ALA A 71 2.58 -4.48 2.83
C ALA A 71 1.56 -4.86 1.73
N LEU A 72 0.52 -5.66 2.03
CA LEU A 72 -0.56 -5.93 1.07
C LEU A 72 -1.30 -4.65 0.65
N CYS A 73 -1.66 -3.80 1.62
CA CYS A 73 -2.29 -2.52 1.31
C CYS A 73 -1.39 -1.62 0.45
N MET A 74 -0.09 -1.52 0.75
CA MET A 74 0.84 -0.74 -0.07
C MET A 74 1.06 -1.32 -1.45
N GLY A 75 1.04 -2.65 -1.62
CA GLY A 75 1.00 -3.27 -2.94
C GLY A 75 -0.21 -2.80 -3.76
N ASP A 76 -1.38 -2.69 -3.13
CA ASP A 76 -2.59 -2.15 -3.78
C ASP A 76 -2.53 -0.62 -4.01
N GLY A 77 -1.80 0.12 -3.18
CA GLY A 77 -1.49 1.54 -3.43
C GLY A 77 -0.52 1.75 -4.60
N LEU A 78 0.46 0.86 -4.76
CA LEU A 78 1.35 0.86 -5.94
C LEU A 78 0.57 0.46 -7.20
N LEU A 79 -0.37 -0.48 -7.09
CA LEU A 79 -1.28 -0.80 -8.18
C LEU A 79 -2.09 0.43 -8.64
N GLU A 80 -2.53 1.28 -7.71
CA GLU A 80 -3.16 2.56 -8.04
C GLU A 80 -2.21 3.44 -8.89
N VAL A 81 -0.92 3.52 -8.57
CA VAL A 81 0.06 4.24 -9.44
C VAL A 81 0.10 3.68 -10.86
N LEU A 82 0.07 2.35 -11.00
CA LEU A 82 0.09 1.66 -12.29
C LEU A 82 -1.22 1.91 -13.08
N GLU A 83 -2.37 1.85 -12.41
CA GLU A 83 -3.69 2.12 -12.99
C GLU A 83 -3.76 3.53 -13.58
N TRP A 84 -3.40 4.56 -12.80
CA TRP A 84 -3.40 5.95 -13.25
C TRP A 84 -2.41 6.16 -14.41
N SER A 85 -1.22 5.56 -14.30
CA SER A 85 -0.22 5.61 -15.37
C SER A 85 -0.73 4.97 -16.66
N SER A 86 -1.48 3.86 -16.57
CA SER A 86 -2.09 3.20 -17.73
C SER A 86 -3.16 4.06 -18.43
N GLU A 87 -3.75 5.01 -17.70
CA GLU A 87 -4.68 6.02 -18.21
C GLU A 87 -3.97 7.29 -18.70
N GLY A 88 -2.63 7.28 -18.71
CA GLY A 88 -1.81 8.41 -19.12
C GLY A 88 -1.71 9.52 -18.08
N THR A 89 -2.13 9.28 -16.83
CA THR A 89 -2.07 10.24 -15.74
C THR A 89 -0.98 9.85 -14.74
N GLY A 90 -0.04 10.76 -14.48
CA GLY A 90 0.98 10.51 -13.45
C GLY A 90 0.36 10.50 -12.04
N ALA A 91 0.79 9.57 -11.21
CA ALA A 91 0.49 9.54 -9.78
C ALA A 91 1.78 9.73 -8.97
N ASP A 92 1.66 10.27 -7.76
CA ASP A 92 2.76 10.34 -6.80
C ASP A 92 2.81 9.02 -6.00
N PRO A 93 3.89 8.22 -6.13
CA PRO A 93 3.97 6.92 -5.47
C PRO A 93 4.02 7.00 -3.94
N ALA A 94 4.64 8.05 -3.39
CA ALA A 94 4.71 8.26 -1.95
C ALA A 94 3.30 8.52 -1.38
N ALA A 95 2.55 9.40 -2.05
CA ALA A 95 1.18 9.71 -1.67
C ALA A 95 0.28 8.49 -1.78
N SER A 96 0.38 7.70 -2.87
CA SER A 96 -0.42 6.47 -3.02
C SER A 96 -0.11 5.43 -1.94
N MET A 97 1.15 5.24 -1.59
CA MET A 97 1.55 4.36 -0.48
C MET A 97 1.08 4.88 0.88
N TRP A 98 1.09 6.19 1.10
CA TRP A 98 0.56 6.81 2.31
C TRP A 98 -0.95 6.64 2.43
N LEU A 99 -1.73 6.89 1.37
CA LEU A 99 -3.16 6.62 1.36
C LEU A 99 -3.46 5.14 1.60
N ALA A 100 -2.66 4.23 1.04
CA ALA A 100 -2.74 2.80 1.36
C ALA A 100 -2.45 2.49 2.85
N ALA A 101 -1.45 3.16 3.45
CA ALA A 101 -1.15 3.02 4.87
C ALA A 101 -2.31 3.53 5.76
N LEU A 102 -3.01 4.59 5.34
CA LEU A 102 -4.24 5.05 6.01
C LEU A 102 -5.39 4.04 5.86
N ARG A 103 -5.54 3.40 4.70
CA ARG A 103 -6.50 2.29 4.52
C ARG A 103 -6.15 1.12 5.45
N TRP A 104 -4.88 0.78 5.61
CA TRP A 104 -4.43 -0.22 6.59
C TRP A 104 -4.72 0.19 8.04
N HIS A 105 -4.47 1.46 8.40
CA HIS A 105 -4.83 1.98 9.73
C HIS A 105 -6.32 1.78 10.00
N HIS A 106 -7.18 2.03 9.00
CA HIS A 106 -8.62 1.74 9.09
C HIS A 106 -8.91 0.24 9.23
N VAL A 107 -8.22 -0.63 8.49
CA VAL A 107 -8.32 -2.10 8.64
C VAL A 107 -8.09 -2.49 10.09
N ILE A 108 -7.00 -2.03 10.71
CA ILE A 108 -6.60 -2.43 12.06
C ILE A 108 -7.47 -1.78 13.16
N THR A 109 -7.85 -0.51 13.00
CA THR A 109 -8.46 0.26 14.10
C THR A 109 -9.95 0.57 13.95
N GLY A 110 -10.53 0.38 12.76
CA GLY A 110 -11.92 0.77 12.47
C GLY A 110 -12.11 2.23 12.11
N ARG A 111 -11.03 3.02 12.05
CA ARG A 111 -11.11 4.45 11.77
C ARG A 111 -9.85 4.97 11.11
N PHE A 112 -9.95 6.13 10.48
CA PHE A 112 -8.78 6.87 10.03
C PHE A 112 -8.20 7.71 11.19
N PRO A 113 -6.90 8.07 11.15
CA PRO A 113 -6.33 9.03 12.09
C PRO A 113 -7.09 10.38 12.02
N PRO A 114 -7.24 11.10 13.13
CA PRO A 114 -7.86 12.43 13.12
C PRO A 114 -7.12 13.38 12.16
N GLY A 115 -7.87 14.14 11.35
CA GLY A 115 -7.27 15.11 10.42
C GLY A 115 -6.66 14.53 9.15
N ALA A 116 -6.44 13.20 9.09
CA ALA A 116 -5.98 12.54 7.87
C ALA A 116 -7.07 12.54 6.78
N PRO A 117 -6.68 12.50 5.49
CA PRO A 117 -7.65 12.22 4.42
C PRO A 117 -8.26 10.83 4.61
N GLN A 118 -9.48 10.67 4.10
CA GLN A 118 -10.19 9.39 4.09
C GLN A 118 -10.16 8.84 2.66
N PRO A 119 -9.11 8.08 2.28
CA PRO A 119 -9.03 7.52 0.94
C PRO A 119 -10.21 6.58 0.67
N PRO A 120 -10.70 6.52 -0.58
CA PRO A 120 -11.76 5.60 -0.93
C PRO A 120 -11.32 4.16 -0.68
N PRO A 121 -12.26 3.26 -0.32
CA PRO A 121 -11.94 1.86 -0.10
C PRO A 121 -11.45 1.21 -1.39
N ARG A 122 -10.44 0.35 -1.26
CA ARG A 122 -9.93 -0.51 -2.34
C ARG A 122 -10.22 -1.98 -2.07
N PRO A 123 -10.29 -2.85 -3.10
CA PRO A 123 -10.59 -4.27 -2.93
C PRO A 123 -9.77 -4.96 -1.83
N THR A 124 -8.44 -4.74 -1.79
CA THR A 124 -7.55 -5.35 -0.78
C THR A 124 -7.92 -4.88 0.62
N SER A 125 -7.99 -3.56 0.85
CA SER A 125 -8.36 -3.01 2.17
C SER A 125 -9.77 -3.42 2.63
N HIS A 126 -10.72 -3.54 1.70
CA HIS A 126 -12.07 -3.98 2.01
C HIS A 126 -12.08 -5.44 2.46
N ALA A 127 -11.43 -6.34 1.73
CA ALA A 127 -11.34 -7.75 2.07
C ALA A 127 -10.63 -7.96 3.42
N LEU A 128 -9.48 -7.29 3.62
CA LEU A 128 -8.75 -7.36 4.89
C LEU A 128 -9.59 -6.87 6.07
N ARG A 129 -10.36 -5.80 5.89
CA ARG A 129 -11.27 -5.31 6.93
C ARG A 129 -12.29 -6.37 7.33
N ARG A 130 -12.91 -7.05 6.34
CA ARG A 130 -13.88 -8.13 6.60
C ARG A 130 -13.26 -9.29 7.35
N ILE A 131 -12.03 -9.68 6.98
CA ILE A 131 -11.29 -10.77 7.62
C ILE A 131 -10.99 -10.43 9.08
N VAL A 132 -10.53 -9.21 9.36
CA VAL A 132 -10.25 -8.73 10.72
C VAL A 132 -11.53 -8.59 11.54
N ASP A 133 -12.59 -8.01 10.99
CA ASP A 133 -13.89 -7.85 11.68
C ASP A 133 -14.54 -9.19 12.03
N ALA A 134 -14.33 -10.22 11.20
CA ALA A 134 -14.81 -11.57 11.47
C ALA A 134 -13.94 -12.35 12.46
N ALA A 135 -12.85 -11.75 12.98
CA ALA A 135 -11.82 -12.41 13.76
C ALA A 135 -11.27 -13.68 13.08
N ALA A 136 -11.23 -13.67 11.74
CA ALA A 136 -10.79 -14.81 10.93
C ALA A 136 -9.26 -14.87 10.78
N VAL A 137 -8.54 -13.91 11.38
CA VAL A 137 -7.08 -13.89 11.55
C VAL A 137 -6.76 -13.50 12.99
N GLU A 138 -5.78 -14.18 13.58
CA GLU A 138 -5.14 -13.73 14.81
C GLU A 138 -3.97 -12.82 14.45
N LEU A 139 -3.89 -11.62 15.04
CA LEU A 139 -2.73 -10.74 14.86
C LEU A 139 -1.69 -11.01 15.95
N VAL A 140 -0.41 -11.02 15.58
CA VAL A 140 0.68 -11.04 16.57
C VAL A 140 0.50 -9.84 17.53
N PRO A 141 0.40 -10.07 18.85
CA PRO A 141 0.17 -8.98 19.80
C PRO A 141 1.22 -7.88 19.70
N GLY A 142 0.78 -6.62 19.65
CA GLY A 142 1.67 -5.46 19.56
C GLY A 142 2.29 -5.20 18.18
N SER A 143 2.14 -6.12 17.21
CA SER A 143 2.78 -6.01 15.89
C SER A 143 2.37 -4.81 15.04
N ALA A 144 1.27 -4.13 15.38
CA ALA A 144 0.82 -2.91 14.72
C ALA A 144 1.27 -1.61 15.43
N GLY A 145 1.79 -1.70 16.66
CA GLY A 145 1.91 -0.58 17.58
C GLY A 145 2.71 0.59 17.02
N THR A 146 3.94 0.33 16.58
CA THR A 146 4.83 1.35 16.03
C THR A 146 4.23 2.01 14.80
N SER A 147 3.70 1.24 13.86
CA SER A 147 3.17 1.80 12.61
C SER A 147 1.88 2.58 12.78
N LEU A 148 1.02 2.16 13.72
CA LEU A 148 -0.14 2.95 14.13
C LEU A 148 0.30 4.27 14.77
N ALA A 149 1.31 4.25 15.65
CA ALA A 149 1.84 5.47 16.26
C ALA A 149 2.41 6.44 15.21
N GLY A 150 3.13 5.93 14.22
CA GLY A 150 3.70 6.74 13.14
C GLY A 150 2.65 7.39 12.23
N LEU A 151 1.47 6.78 12.07
CA LEU A 151 0.36 7.34 11.28
C LEU A 151 -0.59 8.20 12.11
N ALA A 152 -0.42 8.26 13.44
CA ALA A 152 -1.42 8.82 14.34
C ALA A 152 -1.67 10.33 14.15
N SER A 153 -0.67 11.09 13.69
CA SER A 153 -0.84 12.52 13.40
C SER A 153 -1.70 12.78 12.17
N GLY A 154 -1.82 11.80 11.28
CA GLY A 154 -2.46 11.98 9.99
C GLY A 154 -1.63 12.78 8.99
N ASP A 155 -0.37 13.11 9.30
CA ASP A 155 0.55 13.74 8.37
C ASP A 155 1.29 12.67 7.53
N MET A 156 1.70 13.05 6.32
CA MET A 156 2.54 12.18 5.49
C MET A 156 4.01 12.32 5.88
N GLY A 157 4.56 11.28 6.51
CA GLY A 157 5.98 11.21 6.83
C GLY A 157 6.86 11.25 5.57
N SER A 158 8.08 11.79 5.70
CA SER A 158 9.03 11.91 4.58
C SER A 158 10.48 11.73 5.03
N PRO A 159 11.45 11.46 4.13
CA PRO A 159 12.86 11.38 4.51
C PRO A 159 13.42 12.63 5.20
N ARG A 160 12.82 13.81 4.98
CA ARG A 160 13.21 15.06 5.65
C ARG A 160 12.56 15.25 7.02
N ALA A 161 11.43 14.59 7.25
CA ALA A 161 10.64 14.65 8.47
C ALA A 161 9.95 13.30 8.68
N PRO A 162 10.70 12.25 9.07
CA PRO A 162 10.13 10.93 9.25
C PRO A 162 9.25 10.89 10.50
N ALA A 163 8.22 10.06 10.48
CA ALA A 163 7.25 10.01 11.58
C ALA A 163 7.88 9.56 12.91
N GLN A 164 8.77 8.56 12.87
CA GLN A 164 9.43 8.01 14.07
C GLN A 164 10.91 7.71 13.79
N PRO A 165 11.82 8.70 13.90
CA PRO A 165 13.24 8.54 13.56
C PRO A 165 14.00 7.55 14.43
N GLU A 166 13.51 7.26 15.64
CA GLU A 166 14.19 6.36 16.59
C GLU A 166 13.70 4.90 16.51
N ALA A 167 12.63 4.62 15.75
CA ALA A 167 12.02 3.29 15.70
C ALA A 167 12.82 2.32 14.80
N GLU A 168 13.23 1.17 15.35
CA GLU A 168 14.13 0.21 14.71
C GLU A 168 13.49 -1.14 14.34
N ASP A 169 12.16 -1.22 14.28
CA ASP A 169 11.44 -2.47 14.04
C ASP A 169 11.68 -3.02 12.61
N ASP A 170 12.45 -4.10 12.49
CA ASP A 170 12.80 -4.71 11.20
C ASP A 170 11.59 -5.19 10.39
N ALA A 171 10.45 -5.45 11.05
CA ALA A 171 9.21 -5.85 10.38
C ALA A 171 8.69 -4.78 9.40
N ALA A 172 9.07 -3.51 9.58
CA ALA A 172 8.77 -2.44 8.63
C ALA A 172 9.37 -2.69 7.24
N LEU A 173 10.40 -3.53 7.13
CA LEU A 173 11.04 -3.85 5.84
C LEU A 173 10.20 -4.81 4.98
N LEU A 174 9.15 -5.43 5.51
CA LEU A 174 8.20 -6.26 4.73
C LEU A 174 7.51 -5.44 3.63
N ARG A 175 7.40 -4.13 3.82
CA ARG A 175 6.76 -3.17 2.92
C ARG A 175 7.50 -2.97 1.61
N ILE A 176 8.78 -3.34 1.57
CA ILE A 176 9.64 -3.17 0.40
C ILE A 176 9.42 -4.30 -0.61
N VAL A 177 8.82 -5.40 -0.17
CA VAL A 177 8.50 -6.56 -0.99
C VAL A 177 7.70 -6.17 -2.25
N PRO A 178 6.54 -5.48 -2.19
CA PRO A 178 5.84 -5.06 -3.39
C PRO A 178 6.63 -4.04 -4.24
N ILE A 179 7.48 -3.20 -3.63
CA ILE A 179 8.32 -2.23 -4.36
C ILE A 179 9.36 -2.93 -5.23
N SER A 180 10.00 -3.98 -4.69
CA SER A 180 11.02 -4.74 -5.42
C SER A 180 10.46 -5.42 -6.69
N ALA A 181 9.17 -5.80 -6.65
CA ALA A 181 8.46 -6.47 -7.73
C ALA A 181 7.85 -5.52 -8.79
N LEU A 182 8.05 -4.20 -8.68
CA LEU A 182 7.54 -3.23 -9.66
C LEU A 182 8.22 -3.37 -11.03
N PRO A 183 7.47 -3.62 -12.12
CA PRO A 183 8.02 -3.58 -13.47
C PRO A 183 8.17 -2.14 -13.97
N TYR A 184 8.98 -1.92 -15.00
CA TYR A 184 9.17 -0.63 -15.70
C TYR A 184 9.75 0.50 -14.84
N VAL A 185 10.23 0.18 -13.64
CA VAL A 185 10.78 1.14 -12.68
C VAL A 185 12.25 0.82 -12.44
N GLU A 186 13.10 1.80 -12.73
CA GLU A 186 14.54 1.69 -12.55
C GLU A 186 14.93 1.52 -11.08
N THR A 187 16.03 0.82 -10.84
CA THR A 187 16.51 0.50 -9.48
C THR A 187 16.65 1.73 -8.58
N PRO A 188 17.30 2.84 -9.00
CA PRO A 188 17.41 4.03 -8.16
C PRO A 188 16.04 4.60 -7.72
N MET A 189 15.04 4.53 -8.62
CA MET A 189 13.68 4.99 -8.29
C MET A 189 13.02 4.08 -7.26
N LYS A 190 13.17 2.75 -7.37
CA LYS A 190 12.70 1.80 -6.35
C LYS A 190 13.35 2.07 -4.99
N GLN A 191 14.63 2.42 -4.97
CA GLN A 191 15.36 2.77 -3.74
C GLN A 191 14.79 4.03 -3.10
N ASP A 192 14.50 5.07 -3.88
CA ASP A 192 13.87 6.29 -3.39
C ASP A 192 12.46 6.02 -2.83
N TRP A 193 11.65 5.21 -3.53
CA TRP A 193 10.31 4.82 -3.05
C TRP A 193 10.38 3.99 -1.77
N ALA A 194 11.36 3.09 -1.66
CA ALA A 194 11.58 2.31 -0.45
C ALA A 194 11.92 3.19 0.76
N ALA A 195 12.80 4.19 0.57
CA ALA A 195 13.09 5.16 1.62
C ALA A 195 11.84 5.96 2.03
N GLN A 196 11.04 6.41 1.07
CA GLN A 196 9.78 7.11 1.34
C GLN A 196 8.79 6.23 2.11
N ALA A 197 8.60 4.97 1.69
CA ALA A 197 7.68 4.02 2.31
C ALA A 197 8.02 3.71 3.78
N ILE A 198 9.31 3.61 4.12
CA ILE A 198 9.75 3.48 5.52
C ILE A 198 9.41 4.75 6.31
N CYS A 199 9.73 5.91 5.74
CA CYS A 199 9.56 7.21 6.38
C CYS A 199 8.10 7.58 6.69
N LEU A 200 7.13 6.89 6.07
CA LEU A 200 5.71 7.05 6.38
C LEU A 200 5.36 6.74 7.84
N THR A 201 6.07 5.81 8.49
CA THR A 201 5.80 5.45 9.89
C THR A 201 7.05 5.30 10.75
N HIS A 202 8.20 5.00 10.15
CA HIS A 202 9.51 4.90 10.80
C HIS A 202 10.41 6.01 10.27
N GLY A 203 11.69 5.98 10.62
CA GLY A 203 12.69 6.93 10.12
C GLY A 203 14.12 6.60 10.44
N HIS A 204 14.37 5.49 11.14
CA HIS A 204 15.70 5.17 11.59
C HIS A 204 16.66 4.97 10.40
N PRO A 205 17.84 5.63 10.38
CA PRO A 205 18.75 5.59 9.23
C PRO A 205 19.17 4.17 8.81
N ARG A 206 19.19 3.22 9.75
CA ARG A 206 19.43 1.80 9.44
C ARG A 206 18.33 1.24 8.55
N LEU A 207 17.07 1.36 8.96
CA LEU A 207 15.92 0.83 8.23
C LEU A 207 15.80 1.46 6.84
N VAL A 208 16.08 2.76 6.72
CA VAL A 208 16.07 3.45 5.42
C VAL A 208 17.12 2.85 4.47
N ARG A 209 18.36 2.65 4.95
CA ARG A 209 19.41 2.02 4.14
C ARG A 209 19.09 0.58 3.78
N ASP A 210 18.59 -0.20 4.73
CA ASP A 210 18.22 -1.61 4.49
C ASP A 210 17.07 -1.71 3.49
N ALA A 211 16.11 -0.80 3.56
CA ALA A 211 15.01 -0.72 2.61
C ALA A 211 15.49 -0.40 1.20
N GLN A 212 16.37 0.60 1.05
CA GLN A 212 16.99 0.92 -0.24
C GLN A 212 17.74 -0.29 -0.80
N GLN A 213 18.56 -0.96 0.02
CA GLN A 213 19.29 -2.15 -0.42
C GLN A 213 18.33 -3.25 -0.90
N ARG A 214 17.26 -3.53 -0.16
CA ARG A 214 16.26 -4.56 -0.52
C ARG A 214 15.50 -4.20 -1.79
N ALA A 215 15.15 -2.94 -2.00
CA ALA A 215 14.42 -2.51 -3.20
C ALA A 215 15.21 -2.69 -4.50
N GLY A 216 16.55 -2.63 -4.42
CA GLY A 216 17.43 -2.85 -5.57
C GLY A 216 17.74 -4.32 -5.85
N GLN A 217 17.22 -5.25 -5.05
CA GLN A 217 17.37 -6.68 -5.27
C GLN A 217 16.07 -7.24 -5.84
N PRO A 218 16.12 -8.14 -6.85
CA PRO A 218 14.93 -8.85 -7.27
C PRO A 218 14.39 -9.65 -6.07
N PRO A 219 13.07 -9.77 -5.94
CA PRO A 219 12.50 -10.48 -4.82
C PRO A 219 12.94 -11.96 -4.85
N GLY A 220 13.28 -12.50 -3.67
CA GLY A 220 13.71 -13.89 -3.54
C GLY A 220 12.59 -14.88 -3.88
N ALA A 221 12.97 -16.10 -4.27
CA ALA A 221 12.00 -17.17 -4.48
C ALA A 221 11.34 -17.53 -3.14
N PRO A 222 10.00 -17.49 -3.03
CA PRO A 222 9.31 -17.84 -1.80
C PRO A 222 9.52 -19.32 -1.46
N ALA A 223 9.65 -19.62 -0.18
CA ALA A 223 9.64 -21.00 0.28
C ALA A 223 8.27 -21.63 -0.05
N PRO A 224 8.24 -22.85 -0.63
CA PRO A 224 6.99 -23.53 -0.93
C PRO A 224 6.29 -23.92 0.38
N GLY A 225 4.97 -23.75 0.42
CA GLY A 225 4.16 -24.19 1.55
C GLY A 225 2.75 -23.61 1.51
N PRO A 226 1.79 -24.25 2.21
CA PRO A 226 0.45 -23.71 2.35
C PRO A 226 0.49 -22.38 3.11
N LYS A 227 -0.39 -21.46 2.74
CA LYS A 227 -0.54 -20.14 3.35
C LYS A 227 -1.93 -19.97 3.93
N HIS A 228 -2.11 -18.95 4.77
CA HIS A 228 -3.42 -18.62 5.34
C HIS A 228 -4.49 -18.41 4.25
N GLU A 229 -5.52 -19.26 4.21
CA GLU A 229 -6.48 -19.40 3.11
C GLU A 229 -7.15 -18.06 2.70
N LEU A 230 -7.76 -17.35 3.65
CA LEU A 230 -8.44 -16.08 3.33
C LEU A 230 -7.48 -14.98 2.85
N LEU A 231 -6.25 -14.96 3.38
CA LEU A 231 -5.25 -13.97 2.98
C LEU A 231 -4.63 -14.34 1.63
N GLN A 232 -4.52 -15.63 1.33
CA GLN A 232 -4.13 -16.12 0.02
C GLN A 232 -5.12 -15.64 -1.05
N LEU A 233 -6.43 -15.72 -0.82
CA LEU A 233 -7.43 -15.17 -1.76
C LEU A 233 -7.25 -13.65 -1.99
N VAL A 234 -6.88 -12.90 -0.96
CA VAL A 234 -6.58 -11.46 -1.09
C VAL A 234 -5.34 -11.24 -1.96
N VAL A 235 -4.30 -12.05 -1.80
CA VAL A 235 -3.07 -11.97 -2.60
C VAL A 235 -3.33 -12.39 -4.04
N GLU A 236 -4.09 -13.44 -4.29
CA GLU A 236 -4.47 -13.91 -5.63
C GLU A 236 -5.28 -12.85 -6.38
N ASP A 237 -6.25 -12.20 -5.72
CA ASP A 237 -6.98 -11.08 -6.32
C ASP A 237 -6.05 -9.90 -6.66
N LEU A 238 -5.17 -9.53 -5.73
CA LEU A 238 -4.22 -8.44 -5.95
C LEU A 238 -3.24 -8.77 -7.08
N GLY A 239 -2.73 -10.01 -7.13
CA GLY A 239 -1.82 -10.50 -8.16
C GLY A 239 -2.46 -10.53 -9.55
N ARG A 240 -3.72 -10.96 -9.64
CA ARG A 240 -4.51 -10.87 -10.88
C ARG A 240 -4.60 -9.43 -11.37
N ARG A 241 -5.07 -8.51 -10.52
CA ARG A 241 -5.23 -7.09 -10.89
C ARG A 241 -3.90 -6.43 -11.26
N TRP A 242 -2.83 -6.80 -10.56
CA TRP A 242 -1.47 -6.38 -10.88
C TRP A 242 -1.08 -6.78 -12.30
N ARG A 243 -1.24 -8.07 -12.65
CA ARG A 243 -0.95 -8.59 -13.98
C ARG A 243 -1.81 -7.91 -15.05
N GLU A 244 -3.10 -7.76 -14.81
CA GLU A 244 -4.04 -7.13 -15.75
C GLU A 244 -3.69 -5.66 -16.04
N THR A 245 -3.21 -4.94 -15.02
CA THR A 245 -2.84 -3.52 -15.13
C THR A 245 -1.46 -3.33 -15.75
N THR A 246 -0.52 -4.23 -15.48
CA THR A 246 0.89 -4.07 -15.89
C THR A 246 1.20 -4.60 -17.28
N LEU A 247 0.38 -5.51 -17.81
CA LEU A 247 0.53 -6.00 -19.17
C LEU A 247 0.02 -4.98 -20.19
N PRO A 248 0.70 -4.83 -21.35
CA PRO A 248 0.21 -4.01 -22.43
C PRO A 248 -1.21 -4.43 -22.86
N ARG A 249 -2.11 -3.45 -23.00
CA ARG A 249 -3.44 -3.67 -23.57
C ARG A 249 -3.28 -4.01 -25.05
N ARG A 250 -3.81 -5.16 -25.47
CA ARG A 250 -3.81 -5.62 -26.87
C ARG A 250 -4.79 -4.84 -27.72
#